data_AF-A0A9D6GBB6-F1
#
_entry.id   AF-A0A9D6GBB6-F1
#
_cell.length_a   1.000
_cell.length_b   1.000
_cell.length_c   1.000
_cell.angle_alpha   90.00
_cell.angle_beta   90.00
_cell.angle_gamma   90.00
#
_symmetry.space_group_name_H-M   'P 1'
#
loop_
_entity.id
_entity.type
_entity.pdbx_description
1 polymer ?
#
loop_
_entity_poly.entity_id
_entity_poly.type
_entity_poly.pdbx_seq_one_letter_code
_entity_poly.pdbx_strand_id
1 'polypeptide(L)' 'MTSTALAGRRCRTNKWVESPQGRIAAMSEGKIRYVCENLGRLLVRVDWDRGGSAMLFPEEIELFDVA' A
#
# COMPACT_ATOMS: atom_id res chain seq x y z
N MET A 1 -8.48 13.87 3.20
CA MET A 1 -7.55 14.56 2.26
C MET A 1 -6.70 13.51 1.54
N THR A 2 -6.36 13.72 0.27
CA THR A 2 -5.51 12.78 -0.51
C THR A 2 -4.19 13.46 -0.87
N SER A 3 -3.08 12.74 -0.70
CA SER A 3 -1.70 13.18 -0.98
C SER A 3 -1.02 12.22 -1.95
N THR A 4 -0.28 12.77 -2.91
CA THR A 4 0.53 12.02 -3.88
C THR A 4 2.03 12.14 -3.59
N ALA A 5 2.43 12.65 -2.42
CA ALA A 5 3.83 12.86 -2.08
C ALA A 5 4.69 11.57 -2.10
N LEU A 6 4.06 10.42 -1.84
CA LEU A 6 4.70 9.10 -1.92
C LEU A 6 4.37 8.34 -3.20
N ALA A 7 3.69 8.96 -4.17
CA ALA A 7 3.28 8.29 -5.40
C ALA A 7 4.51 7.79 -6.18
N GLY A 8 4.43 6.58 -6.72
CA GLY A 8 5.50 5.93 -7.47
C GLY A 8 6.53 5.19 -6.62
N ARG A 9 6.56 5.40 -5.30
CA ARG A 9 7.48 4.71 -4.38
C ARG A 9 7.23 3.21 -4.31
N ARG A 10 8.30 2.41 -4.20
CA ARG A 10 8.22 0.95 -4.04
C ARG A 10 7.91 0.58 -2.60
N CYS A 11 6.95 -0.31 -2.45
CA CYS A 11 6.59 -0.86 -1.15
C CYS A 11 6.27 -2.35 -1.25
N ARG A 12 6.46 -3.07 -0.14
CA ARG A 12 6.00 -4.46 -0.02
C ARG A 12 5.24 -4.67 1.28
N THR A 13 4.32 -5.62 1.30
CA THR A 13 3.67 -6.02 2.53
C THR A 13 4.66 -6.68 3.48
N ASN A 14 4.60 -6.34 4.77
CA ASN A 14 5.44 -6.96 5.81
C ASN A 14 4.78 -8.17 6.50
N LYS A 15 3.50 -8.40 6.19
CA LYS A 15 2.68 -9.51 6.70
C LYS A 15 1.60 -9.87 5.68
N TRP A 16 0.82 -10.91 5.98
CA TRP A 16 -0.42 -11.17 5.26
C TRP A 16 -1.45 -10.09 5.57
N VAL A 17 -2.08 -9.54 4.54
CA VAL A 17 -3.07 -8.46 4.68
C VAL A 17 -4.41 -8.91 4.12
N GLU A 18 -5.47 -8.73 4.92
CA GLU A 18 -6.84 -8.93 4.47
C GLU A 18 -7.35 -7.64 3.82
N SER A 19 -7.85 -7.73 2.60
CA SER A 19 -8.49 -6.62 1.91
C SER A 19 -9.90 -7.02 1.45
N PRO A 20 -10.80 -6.06 1.19
CA PRO A 20 -12.11 -6.37 0.62
C PRO A 20 -12.03 -7.12 -0.72
N GLN A 21 -10.91 -7.03 -1.45
CA GLN A 21 -10.66 -7.71 -2.71
C GLN A 21 -10.00 -9.10 -2.54
N GLY A 22 -9.78 -9.54 -1.30
CA GLY A 22 -9.13 -10.80 -0.96
C GLY A 22 -7.83 -10.60 -0.20
N ARG A 23 -7.05 -11.67 -0.10
CA ARG A 23 -5.86 -11.72 0.73
C ARG A 23 -4.60 -11.40 -0.06
N ILE A 24 -3.77 -10.53 0.50
CA ILE A 24 -2.48 -10.12 -0.08
C ILE A 24 -1.38 -10.86 0.68
N ALA A 25 -0.54 -11.59 -0.05
CA ALA A 25 0.56 -12.35 0.54
C ALA A 25 1.59 -11.42 1.17
N ALA A 26 2.29 -11.89 2.21
CA ALA A 26 3.48 -11.23 2.72
C ALA A 26 4.52 -11.07 1.60
N MET A 27 5.34 -10.01 1.67
CA MET A 27 6.36 -9.67 0.68
C MET A 27 5.82 -9.37 -0.73
N SER A 28 4.52 -9.09 -0.86
CA SER A 28 3.93 -8.71 -2.15
C SER A 28 4.34 -7.28 -2.47
N GLU A 29 4.93 -7.08 -3.64
CA GLU A 29 5.49 -5.79 -4.05
C GLU A 29 4.54 -4.98 -4.95
N GLY A 30 4.64 -3.66 -4.85
CA GLY A 30 3.87 -2.73 -5.66
C GLY A 30 4.41 -1.31 -5.63
N LYS A 31 3.58 -0.38 -6.11
CA LYS A 31 3.85 1.05 -6.07
C LYS A 31 2.74 1.79 -5.35
N ILE A 32 3.09 2.74 -4.51
CA ILE A 32 2.11 3.63 -3.89
C ILE A 32 1.48 4.50 -4.99
N ARG A 33 0.15 4.52 -5.06
CA ARG A 33 -0.62 5.43 -5.92
C ARG A 33 -0.89 6.75 -5.22
N TYR A 34 -1.37 6.70 -3.98
CA TYR A 34 -1.60 7.86 -3.12
C TYR A 34 -1.77 7.43 -1.66
N VAL A 35 -1.68 8.41 -0.77
CA VAL A 35 -2.06 8.28 0.64
C VAL A 35 -3.32 9.11 0.88
N CYS A 36 -4.29 8.62 1.64
CA CYS A 36 -5.45 9.41 2.01
C CYS A 36 -5.85 9.21 3.47
N GLU A 37 -6.54 10.20 4.01
CA GLU A 37 -7.23 10.08 5.29
C GLU A 37 -8.69 9.69 5.05
N ASN A 38 -9.15 8.65 5.75
CA ASN A 38 -10.52 8.13 5.70
C ASN A 38 -10.99 7.80 7.12
N LEU A 39 -12.05 8.48 7.59
CA LEU A 39 -12.63 8.30 8.93
C LEU A 39 -11.58 8.37 10.07
N GLY A 40 -10.65 9.33 9.99
CA GLY A 40 -9.57 9.52 10.97
C GLY A 40 -8.45 8.48 10.89
N ARG A 41 -8.41 7.66 9.84
CA ARG A 41 -7.36 6.68 9.59
C ARG A 41 -6.55 7.06 8.36
N LEU A 42 -5.23 6.95 8.45
CA LEU A 42 -4.35 7.08 7.30
C LEU A 42 -4.32 5.76 6.54
N LEU A 43 -4.54 5.82 5.24
CA LEU A 43 -4.53 4.65 4.36
C LEU A 43 -3.65 4.91 3.14
N VAL A 44 -3.04 3.85 2.63
CA VAL A 44 -2.17 3.87 1.45
C VAL A 44 -2.82 3.06 0.35
N ARG A 45 -3.04 3.66 -0.82
CA ARG A 45 -3.44 2.93 -2.03
C ARG A 45 -2.19 2.40 -2.72
N VAL A 46 -2.12 1.09 -2.91
CA VAL A 46 -1.02 0.43 -3.60
C VAL A 46 -1.53 -0.25 -4.87
N ASP A 47 -0.81 -0.06 -5.97
CA ASP A 47 -0.96 -0.85 -7.20
C ASP A 47 0.08 -1.98 -7.18
N TRP A 48 -0.39 -3.22 -7.22
CA TRP A 48 0.47 -4.39 -7.06
C TRP A 48 1.06 -4.83 -8.40
N ASP A 49 2.30 -5.31 -8.39
CA ASP A 49 3.00 -5.73 -9.61
C ASP A 49 2.34 -6.93 -10.29
N ARG A 50 1.71 -7.80 -9.50
CA ARG A 50 0.93 -8.96 -9.98
C ARG A 50 -0.50 -8.60 -10.38
N GLY A 51 -0.83 -7.30 -10.41
CA GLY A 51 -2.14 -6.78 -10.75
C GLY A 51 -3.04 -6.54 -9.53
N GLY A 52 -4.06 -5.72 -9.75
CA GLY A 52 -4.97 -5.28 -8.70
C GLY A 52 -4.42 -4.12 -7.88
N SER A 53 -5.26 -3.62 -6.97
CA SER A 53 -4.89 -2.55 -6.05
C SER A 53 -5.75 -2.60 -4.80
N ALA A 54 -5.18 -2.21 -3.66
CA ALA A 54 -5.85 -2.26 -2.37
C ALA A 54 -5.50 -1.04 -1.51
N MET A 55 -6.37 -0.74 -0.54
CA MET A 55 -6.07 0.19 0.55
C MET A 55 -5.49 -0.60 1.71
N LEU A 56 -4.38 -0.13 2.27
CA LEU A 56 -3.69 -0.73 3.40
C LEU A 56 -3.40 0.32 4.46
N PHE A 57 -3.15 -0.14 5.68
CA PHE A 57 -2.57 0.74 6.69
C PHE A 57 -1.06 0.92 6.44
N PRO A 58 -0.50 2.11 6.74
CA PRO A 58 0.93 2.36 6.59
C PRO A 58 1.83 1.32 7.27
N GLU A 59 1.44 0.82 8.44
CA GLU A 59 2.18 -0.19 9.20
C GLU A 59 2.18 -1.59 8.57
N GLU A 60 1.39 -1.84 7.52
CA GLU A 60 1.31 -3.13 6.83
C GLU A 60 2.27 -3.22 5.64
N ILE A 61 2.89 -2.10 5.28
CA ILE A 61 3.84 -2.01 4.19
C ILE A 61 5.16 -1.41 4.66
N GLU A 62 6.23 -1.78 3.98
CA GLU A 62 7.54 -1.17 4.14
C GLU A 62 8.03 -0.65 2.79
N LEU A 63 8.70 0.51 2.82
CA LEU A 63 9.30 1.12 1.64
C LEU A 63 10.70 0.54 1.46
N PHE A 64 11.02 0.08 0.25
CA PHE A 64 12.30 -0.56 -0.05
C PHE A 64 13.00 0.05 -1.27
N ASP A 65 12.53 1.21 -1.74
CA ASP A 65 13.17 2.02 -2.79
C ASP A 65 14.28 2.95 -2.27
N VAL A 66 14.62 2.86 -0.97
CA VAL A 66 15.68 3.68 -0.38
C VAL A 66 16.98 2.88 -0.47
N ALA A 67 17.92 3.41 -1.25
CA ALA A 67 19.30 2.93 -1.34
C ALA A 67 20.07 3.11 -0.02
#